data_AF-A0A317Z799-F1
#
_entry.id   AF-A0A317Z799-F1
#
_cell.length_a   1.000
_cell.length_b   1.000
_cell.length_c   1.000
_cell.angle_alpha   90.00
_cell.angle_beta   90.00
_cell.angle_gamma   90.00
#
_symmetry.space_group_name_H-M   'P 1'
#
loop_
_entity.id
_entity.type
_entity.pdbx_description
1 polymer ?
#
loop_
_entity_poly.entity_id
_entity_poly.type
_entity_poly.pdbx_seq_one_letter_code
_entity_poly.pdbx_strand_id
1 'polypeptide(L)' 'MIKEAVASSLVEVEAKLKAGANRIELCENMHESGTTPSYGMVKIASDMCQMYDAELAVMIRP' A
#
# COMPACT_ATOMS: atom_id res chain seq x y z
N MET A 1 6.98 -13.64 -11.79
CA MET A 1 7.73 -12.56 -11.11
C MET A 1 6.69 -11.67 -10.43
N ILE A 2 6.87 -11.38 -9.15
CA ILE A 2 5.93 -10.57 -8.37
C ILE A 2 6.09 -9.07 -8.71
N LYS A 3 4.99 -8.35 -8.86
CA LYS A 3 4.96 -6.88 -9.06
C LYS A 3 4.58 -6.19 -7.76
N GLU A 4 5.55 -5.57 -7.10
CA GLU A 4 5.30 -4.71 -5.95
C GLU A 4 5.18 -3.25 -6.39
N ALA A 5 4.26 -2.50 -5.78
CA ALA A 5 4.09 -1.08 -6.01
C ALA A 5 3.97 -0.30 -4.70
N VAL A 6 4.68 0.82 -4.62
CA VAL A 6 4.58 1.77 -3.52
C VAL A 6 3.31 2.62 -3.68
N ALA A 7 2.58 2.82 -2.59
CA ALA A 7 1.42 3.69 -2.53
C ALA A 7 1.43 4.56 -1.27
N SER A 8 1.19 5.85 -1.45
CA SER A 8 1.14 6.85 -0.37
C SER A 8 -0.25 7.45 -0.12
N SER A 9 -1.27 6.94 -0.82
CA SER A 9 -2.67 7.29 -0.64
C SER A 9 -3.57 6.09 -0.96
N LEU A 10 -4.79 6.02 -0.42
CA LEU A 10 -5.74 4.95 -0.77
C LEU A 10 -6.13 4.98 -2.27
N VAL A 11 -6.11 6.17 -2.88
CA VAL A 11 -6.33 6.34 -4.32
C VAL A 11 -5.21 5.66 -5.12
N GLU A 12 -3.97 5.81 -4.69
CA GLU A 12 -2.85 5.09 -5.29
C GLU A 12 -2.95 3.58 -5.07
N VAL A 13 -3.30 3.12 -3.86
CA VAL A 13 -3.53 1.69 -3.58
C VAL A 13 -4.50 1.11 -4.61
N GLU A 14 -5.67 1.72 -4.79
CA GLU A 14 -6.66 1.26 -5.76
C GLU A 14 -6.12 1.26 -7.19
N ALA A 15 -5.44 2.34 -7.59
CA ALA A 15 -4.90 2.49 -8.94
C ALA A 15 -3.83 1.43 -9.25
N LYS A 16 -2.94 1.12 -8.30
CA LYS A 16 -1.90 0.10 -8.46
C LYS A 16 -2.48 -1.31 -8.47
N LEU A 17 -3.47 -1.59 -7.63
CA LEU A 17 -4.20 -2.87 -7.65
C LEU A 17 -4.91 -3.08 -8.99
N LYS A 18 -5.63 -2.07 -9.50
CA LYS A 18 -6.26 -2.09 -10.84
C LYS A 18 -5.24 -2.26 -11.98
N ALA A 19 -4.01 -1.78 -11.80
CA ALA A 19 -2.92 -1.97 -12.76
C ALA A 19 -2.25 -3.36 -12.68
N GLY A 20 -2.70 -4.23 -11.78
CA GLY A 20 -2.20 -5.59 -11.62
C GLY A 20 -0.97 -5.73 -10.74
N ALA A 21 -0.81 -4.86 -9.73
CA ALA A 21 0.15 -5.10 -8.65
C ALA A 21 -0.24 -6.36 -7.87
N ASN A 22 0.75 -7.19 -7.56
CA ASN A 22 0.58 -8.38 -6.72
C ASN A 22 0.79 -8.06 -5.24
N ARG A 23 1.51 -6.98 -4.94
CA ARG A 23 1.73 -6.49 -3.58
C ARG A 23 1.79 -4.96 -3.54
N ILE A 24 1.25 -4.39 -2.47
CA ILE A 24 1.36 -2.96 -2.15
C ILE A 24 2.34 -2.78 -0.99
N GLU A 25 3.34 -1.93 -1.18
CA GLU A 25 4.07 -1.31 -0.07
C GLU A 25 3.32 -0.02 0.32
N LEU A 26 2.79 -0.01 1.55
CA LEU A 26 2.03 1.13 2.08
C LEU A 26 2.90 1.95 3.03
N CYS A 27 3.04 3.24 2.72
CA CYS A 27 3.82 4.19 3.49
C CYS A 27 3.22 5.60 3.45
N GLU A 28 3.58 6.46 4.41
CA GLU A 28 3.30 7.91 4.38
C GLU A 28 4.60 8.71 4.29
N ASN A 29 4.53 10.02 4.06
CA ASN A 29 5.69 10.93 4.05
C ASN A 29 6.84 10.50 3.11
N MET A 30 6.54 10.33 1.82
CA MET A 30 7.54 9.97 0.80
C MET A 30 8.74 10.93 0.71
N HIS A 31 8.58 12.19 1.13
CA HIS A 31 9.67 13.15 1.23
C HIS A 31 10.73 12.76 2.27
N GLU A 32 10.37 11.93 3.24
CA GLU A 32 11.29 11.31 4.22
C GLU A 32 11.70 9.88 3.81
N SER A 33 11.45 9.49 2.55
CA SER A 33 11.63 8.12 2.04
C SER A 33 10.67 7.09 2.67
N GLY A 34 9.50 7.53 3.13
CA GLY A 34 8.46 6.65 3.66
C GLY A 34 8.57 6.44 5.18
N THR A 35 7.42 6.55 5.84
CA THR A 35 7.20 6.37 7.28
C THR A 35 5.97 5.49 7.51
N THR A 36 5.75 5.09 8.76
CA THR A 36 4.61 4.27 9.17
C THR A 36 3.30 4.99 8.86
N PRO A 37 2.42 4.43 8.01
CA PRO A 37 1.14 5.04 7.71
C PRO A 37 0.19 4.98 8.91
N SER A 38 -0.85 5.83 8.90
CA SER A 38 -1.87 5.82 9.95
C SER A 38 -2.65 4.49 10.02
N TYR A 39 -3.13 4.13 11.21
CA TYR A 39 -3.91 2.89 11.42
C TYR A 39 -5.13 2.78 10.50
N GLY A 40 -5.85 3.89 10.29
CA GLY A 40 -7.03 3.91 9.41
C GLY A 40 -6.68 3.60 7.95
N MET A 41 -5.52 4.09 7.48
CA MET A 41 -5.04 3.79 6.15
C MET A 41 -4.66 2.32 5.99
N VAL A 42 -3.95 1.75 6.98
CA VAL A 42 -3.61 0.32 7.01
C VAL A 42 -4.87 -0.54 6.97
N LYS A 43 -5.88 -0.21 7.79
CA LYS A 43 -7.16 -0.94 7.85
C LYS A 43 -7.85 -0.99 6.48
N ILE A 44 -7.99 0.15 5.82
CA ILE A 44 -8.70 0.24 4.53
C ILE A 44 -7.86 -0.40 3.42
N ALA A 45 -6.56 -0.14 3.37
CA ALA A 45 -5.67 -0.75 2.38
C ALA A 45 -5.62 -2.28 2.50
N SER A 46 -5.70 -2.83 3.71
CA SER A 46 -5.80 -4.27 3.95
C SER A 46 -7.08 -4.84 3.35
N ASP A 47 -8.22 -4.20 3.59
CA ASP A 47 -9.51 -4.62 3.04
C ASP A 47 -9.48 -4.55 1.50
N MET A 48 -8.82 -3.53 0.92
CA MET A 48 -8.62 -3.40 -0.53
C MET A 48 -7.72 -4.49 -1.10
N CYS A 49 -6.55 -4.76 -0.52
CA CYS A 49 -5.63 -5.79 -1.03
C CYS A 49 -6.30 -7.17 -1.00
N GLN A 50 -7.11 -7.47 0.03
CA GLN A 50 -7.89 -8.70 0.10
C GLN A 50 -8.91 -8.82 -1.04
N MET A 51 -9.59 -7.74 -1.44
CA MET A 51 -10.53 -7.75 -2.58
C MET A 51 -9.85 -8.02 -3.92
N TYR A 52 -8.58 -7.67 -4.06
CA TYR A 52 -7.81 -7.81 -5.31
C TYR A 52 -6.87 -9.03 -5.33
N ASP A 53 -6.93 -9.88 -4.30
CA ASP A 53 -6.00 -11.02 -4.13
C ASP A 53 -4.52 -10.58 -4.19
N ALA A 54 -4.22 -9.48 -3.49
CA ALA A 54 -2.90 -8.88 -3.42
C ALA A 54 -2.37 -8.88 -1.97
N GLU A 55 -1.05 -8.93 -1.83
CA GLU A 55 -0.39 -8.80 -0.53
C GLU A 55 -0.28 -7.32 -0.10
N LEU A 56 -0.24 -7.09 1.21
CA LEU A 56 0.04 -5.78 1.80
C LEU A 56 1.30 -5.85 2.67
N ALA A 57 2.28 -5.02 2.35
CA ALA A 57 3.44 -4.75 3.19
C ALA A 57 3.31 -3.34 3.78
N VAL A 58 3.34 -3.24 5.11
CA VAL A 58 3.23 -1.94 5.81
C VAL A 58 4.63 -1.48 6.20
N MET A 59 5.00 -0.27 5.82
CA MET A 59 6.22 0.39 6.26
C MET A 59 6.20 0.53 7.79
N ILE A 60 7.26 0.09 8.47
CA ILE A 60 7.45 0.28 9.91
C ILE A 60 8.70 1.13 10.10
N ARG A 61 8.50 2.44 10.15
CA ARG A 61 9.55 3.45 10.33
C ARG A 61 8.94 4.66 11.06
N PRO A 62 9.40 4.97 12.28
CA PRO A 62 8.89 6.11 13.04
C PRO A 62 9.24 7.44 12.38
#